data_AF-A0A7X5N414-F1
#
_entry.id   AF-A0A7X5N414-F1
#
_cell.length_a   1.000
_cell.length_b   1.000
_cell.length_c   1.000
_cell.angle_alpha   90.00
_cell.angle_beta   90.00
_cell.angle_gamma   90.00
#
_symmetry.space_group_name_H-M   'P 1'
#
loop_
_entity.id
_entity.type
_entity.pdbx_description
1 polymer ?
#
loop_
_entity_poly.entity_id
_entity_poly.type
_entity_poly.pdbx_seq_one_letter_code
_entity_poly.pdbx_strand_id
1 'polypeptide(L)'
;DFATAMPSGPSTASSWNPQLAYAGGKTMGRESWQQGFNVLLAGSVNLQRDPRNGRNFEYAGEDPLLAGTMVGESIRGVQSEHVLSTMKHYA
;
A
#
# COMPACT_ATOMS: atom_id res chain seq x y z
N ASP A 1 -16.28 11.91 9.13
CA ASP A 1 -14.92 11.38 9.18
C ASP A 1 -14.29 11.57 7.80
N PHE A 2 -13.04 11.97 7.73
CA PHE A 2 -12.34 12.30 6.47
C PHE A 2 -10.92 11.77 6.53
N ALA A 3 -10.43 11.26 5.41
CA ALA A 3 -9.06 10.77 5.24
C ALA A 3 -8.54 11.15 3.85
N THR A 4 -7.23 11.10 3.67
CA THR A 4 -6.60 11.41 2.39
C THR A 4 -6.86 10.31 1.37
N ALA A 5 -7.41 10.65 0.21
CA ALA A 5 -7.52 9.74 -0.93
C ALA A 5 -6.15 9.61 -1.63
N MET A 6 -5.38 8.60 -1.25
CA MET A 6 -4.05 8.33 -1.81
C MET A 6 -4.13 7.89 -3.29
N PRO A 7 -3.04 8.09 -4.08
CA PRO A 7 -2.96 7.52 -5.43
C PRO A 7 -3.14 6.00 -5.43
N SER A 8 -3.57 5.47 -6.58
CA SER A 8 -3.73 4.03 -6.78
C SER A 8 -2.39 3.28 -6.68
N GLY A 9 -2.45 1.96 -6.47
CA GLY A 9 -1.26 1.09 -6.39
C GLY A 9 -0.34 1.25 -7.62
N PRO A 10 -0.86 1.17 -8.85
CA PRO A 10 -0.07 1.36 -10.07
C PRO A 10 0.53 2.76 -10.16
N SER A 11 -0.23 3.80 -9.80
CA SER A 11 0.25 5.19 -9.85
C SER A 11 1.44 5.40 -8.91
N THR A 12 1.38 4.82 -7.71
CA THR A 12 2.50 4.87 -6.76
C THR A 12 3.69 4.02 -7.26
N ALA A 13 3.44 2.80 -7.73
CA ALA A 13 4.48 1.89 -8.22
C ALA A 13 5.22 2.45 -9.45
N SER A 14 4.52 3.13 -10.37
CA SER A 14 5.11 3.78 -11.55
C SER A 14 6.09 4.90 -11.21
N SER A 15 6.16 5.36 -9.96
CA SER A 15 7.21 6.29 -9.52
C SER A 15 8.58 5.63 -9.34
N TRP A 16 8.63 4.31 -9.16
CA TRP A 16 9.84 3.56 -8.79
C TRP A 16 10.58 4.16 -7.57
N ASN A 17 9.83 4.83 -6.67
CA ASN A 17 10.38 5.56 -5.54
C ASN A 17 9.92 4.93 -4.21
N PRO A 18 10.75 4.07 -3.59
CA PRO A 18 10.41 3.40 -2.33
C PRO A 18 10.16 4.39 -1.19
N GLN A 19 10.86 5.53 -1.16
CA GLN A 19 10.67 6.56 -0.14
C GLN A 19 9.31 7.25 -0.28
N LEU A 20 8.81 7.41 -1.50
CA LEU A 20 7.46 7.92 -1.75
C LEU A 20 6.39 6.94 -1.26
N ALA A 21 6.57 5.64 -1.50
CA ALA A 21 5.68 4.59 -1.00
C ALA A 21 5.66 4.57 0.54
N TYR A 22 6.82 4.69 1.18
CA TYR A 22 6.94 4.81 2.64
C TYR A 22 6.20 6.04 3.18
N ALA A 23 6.39 7.21 2.55
CA ALA A 23 5.73 8.44 2.96
C ALA A 23 4.19 8.32 2.86
N GLY A 24 3.70 7.70 1.78
CA GLY A 24 2.28 7.41 1.62
C GLY A 24 1.75 6.45 2.69
N GLY A 25 2.48 5.38 2.98
CA GLY A 25 2.18 4.45 4.07
C GLY A 25 2.10 5.15 5.43
N LYS A 26 3.07 6.03 5.72
CA LYS A 26 3.12 6.81 6.96
C LYS A 26 1.91 7.73 7.11
N THR A 27 1.50 8.41 6.05
CA THR A 27 0.28 9.24 6.08
C THR A 27 -0.95 8.39 6.42
N MET A 28 -1.12 7.24 5.75
CA MET A 28 -2.24 6.33 6.04
C MET A 28 -2.22 5.80 7.48
N GLY A 29 -1.05 5.43 8.00
CA GLY A 29 -0.88 4.96 9.38
C GLY A 29 -1.24 6.05 10.40
N ARG A 30 -0.75 7.28 10.18
CA ARG A 30 -1.01 8.42 11.07
C ARG A 30 -2.50 8.77 11.12
N GLU A 31 -3.18 8.83 9.98
CA GLU A 31 -4.62 9.12 9.92
C GLU A 31 -5.42 8.00 10.59
N SER A 32 -5.06 6.73 10.34
CA SER A 32 -5.70 5.58 10.97
C SER A 32 -5.58 5.62 12.49
N TRP A 33 -4.38 5.94 13.02
CA TRP A 33 -4.15 6.07 14.46
C TRP A 33 -4.97 7.20 15.08
N GLN A 34 -5.03 8.36 14.41
CA GLN A 34 -5.83 9.50 14.86
C GLN A 34 -7.33 9.20 14.93
N GLN A 35 -7.82 8.30 14.07
CA GLN A 35 -9.20 7.83 14.06
C GLN A 35 -9.44 6.67 15.04
N GLY A 36 -8.41 6.20 15.76
CA GLY A 36 -8.51 5.12 16.74
C GLY A 36 -8.47 3.71 16.14
N PHE A 37 -8.07 3.55 14.88
CA PHE A 37 -7.87 2.22 14.28
C PHE A 37 -6.50 1.65 14.63
N ASN A 38 -6.46 0.36 14.97
CA ASN A 38 -5.22 -0.36 15.27
C ASN A 38 -4.74 -1.25 14.12
N VAL A 39 -5.61 -1.57 13.17
CA VAL A 39 -5.31 -2.42 12.01
C VAL A 39 -5.82 -1.74 10.75
N LEU A 40 -4.93 -1.58 9.78
CA LEU A 40 -5.26 -1.11 8.44
C LEU A 40 -5.18 -2.30 7.47
N LEU A 41 -6.24 -2.49 6.69
CA LEU A 41 -6.26 -3.48 5.61
C LEU A 41 -5.51 -2.96 4.38
N ALA A 42 -4.24 -2.60 4.55
CA ALA A 42 -3.31 -2.15 3.51
C ALA A 42 -2.19 -3.19 3.31
N GLY A 43 -1.60 -3.21 2.11
CA GLY A 43 -0.57 -4.19 1.75
C GLY A 43 -0.99 -5.18 0.66
N SER A 44 -1.85 -4.74 -0.29
CA SER A 44 -2.20 -5.54 -1.47
C SER A 44 -0.97 -5.74 -2.39
N VAL A 45 -0.48 -6.98 -2.51
CA VAL A 45 0.76 -7.33 -3.23
C VAL A 45 0.56 -8.46 -4.26
N ASN A 46 -0.68 -8.75 -4.65
CA ASN A 46 -0.92 -9.68 -5.76
C ASN A 46 -0.26 -9.15 -7.05
N LEU A 47 0.27 -10.07 -7.87
CA LEU A 47 0.82 -9.70 -9.18
C LEU A 47 -0.31 -9.42 -10.16
N GLN A 48 -0.15 -8.37 -10.98
CA GLN A 48 -1.06 -8.04 -12.09
C GLN A 48 -0.90 -9.02 -13.25
N ARG A 49 -1.32 -10.27 -13.04
CA ARG A 49 -1.14 -11.37 -14.00
C ARG A 49 -1.95 -11.21 -15.28
N ASP A 50 -3.17 -10.66 -15.18
CA ASP A 50 -4.08 -10.48 -16.30
C ASP A 50 -4.58 -9.03 -16.29
N PRO A 51 -4.49 -8.30 -17.42
CA PRO A 51 -4.89 -6.89 -17.48
C PRO A 51 -6.38 -6.67 -17.20
N ARG A 52 -7.23 -7.71 -17.34
CA ARG A 52 -8.67 -7.66 -17.08
C ARG A 52 -9.03 -7.86 -15.61
N ASN A 53 -8.06 -8.13 -14.75
CA ASN A 53 -8.33 -8.27 -13.33
C ASN A 53 -8.85 -6.95 -12.75
N GLY A 54 -10.08 -6.99 -12.22
CA GLY A 54 -10.80 -5.81 -11.72
C GLY A 54 -10.14 -5.13 -10.51
N ARG A 55 -9.14 -5.76 -9.88
CA ARG A 55 -8.39 -5.20 -8.74
C ARG A 55 -6.99 -4.73 -9.09
N ASN A 56 -6.59 -4.71 -10.37
CA ASN A 56 -5.27 -4.21 -10.76
C ASN A 56 -4.99 -2.79 -10.26
N PHE A 57 -6.02 -1.95 -10.09
CA PHE A 57 -5.89 -0.60 -9.56
C PHE A 57 -5.35 -0.51 -8.11
N GLU A 58 -5.41 -1.58 -7.32
CA GLU A 58 -4.87 -1.59 -5.95
C GLU A 58 -3.54 -2.33 -5.81
N TYR A 59 -3.05 -2.98 -6.88
CA TYR A 59 -1.78 -3.73 -6.89
C TYR A 59 -0.62 -2.90 -7.43
N ALA A 60 0.61 -3.35 -7.18
CA ALA A 60 1.83 -2.61 -7.47
C ALA A 60 2.57 -3.04 -8.76
N GLY A 61 1.93 -3.83 -9.61
CA GLY A 61 2.47 -4.24 -10.92
C GLY A 61 2.51 -5.76 -11.11
N GLU A 62 3.06 -6.18 -12.26
CA GLU A 62 3.25 -7.60 -12.61
C GLU A 62 4.59 -8.17 -12.14
N ASP A 63 5.57 -7.30 -11.88
CA ASP A 63 6.92 -7.70 -11.46
C ASP A 63 7.01 -7.88 -9.93
N PRO A 64 7.46 -9.04 -9.43
CA PRO A 64 7.49 -9.33 -8.00
C PRO A 64 8.52 -8.49 -7.22
N LEU A 65 9.62 -8.07 -7.83
CA LEU A 65 10.63 -7.25 -7.16
C LEU A 65 10.09 -5.84 -6.92
N LEU A 66 9.51 -5.22 -7.95
CA LEU A 66 8.87 -3.93 -7.86
C LEU A 66 7.69 -3.97 -6.87
N ALA A 67 6.78 -4.94 -7.04
CA ALA A 67 5.61 -5.04 -6.19
C ALA A 67 5.98 -5.26 -4.72
N GLY A 68 6.89 -6.20 -4.44
CA GLY A 68 7.37 -6.47 -3.08
C GLY A 68 8.07 -5.28 -2.45
N THR A 69 8.93 -4.58 -3.20
CA THR A 69 9.66 -3.40 -2.69
C THR A 69 8.70 -2.25 -2.37
N MET A 70 7.82 -1.89 -3.31
CA MET A 70 6.93 -0.74 -3.15
C MET A 70 5.87 -0.98 -2.08
N VAL A 71 5.26 -2.17 -2.04
CA VAL A 71 4.25 -2.50 -1.03
C VAL A 71 4.90 -2.71 0.34
N GLY A 72 6.09 -3.30 0.39
CA GLY A 72 6.85 -3.46 1.63
C GLY A 72 7.18 -2.12 2.29
N GLU A 73 7.58 -1.11 1.51
CA GLU A 73 7.82 0.24 2.03
C GLU A 73 6.55 0.92 2.52
N SER A 74 5.43 0.75 1.81
CA SER A 74 4.13 1.24 2.28
C SER A 74 3.73 0.60 3.62
N ILE A 75 3.89 -0.72 3.76
CA ILE A 75 3.67 -1.45 5.02
C ILE A 75 4.57 -0.90 6.13
N ARG A 76 5.86 -0.68 5.84
CA ARG A 76 6.83 -0.10 6.79
C ARG A 76 6.40 1.29 7.26
N GLY A 77 5.89 2.12 6.35
CA GLY A 77 5.33 3.44 6.66
C GLY A 77 4.12 3.36 7.58
N VAL A 78 3.13 2.51 7.26
CA VAL A 78 1.94 2.30 8.12
C VAL A 78 2.35 1.90 9.53
N GLN A 79 3.24 0.91 9.65
CA GLN A 79 3.66 0.36 10.94
C GLN A 79 4.55 1.32 11.74
N SER A 80 5.14 2.34 11.11
CA SER A 80 5.88 3.39 11.83
C SER A 80 4.99 4.29 12.69
N GLU A 81 3.67 4.24 12.50
CA GLU A 81 2.67 5.06 13.19
C GLU A 81 1.80 4.23 14.16
N HIS A 82 2.33 3.13 14.72
CA HIS A 82 1.64 2.26 15.69
C HIS A 82 0.36 1.56 15.18
N VAL A 83 0.22 1.42 13.86
CA VAL A 83 -0.90 0.71 13.21
C VAL A 83 -0.39 -0.56 12.52
N LEU A 84 -1.07 -1.69 12.72
CA LEU A 84 -0.74 -2.94 12.02
C LEU A 84 -1.20 -2.86 10.56
N SER A 85 -0.34 -3.26 9.62
CA SER A 85 -0.72 -3.41 8.21
C SER A 85 -1.03 -4.87 7.90
N THR A 86 -1.98 -5.14 7.00
CA THR A 86 -2.41 -6.50 6.64
C THR A 86 -2.01 -6.83 5.21
N MET A 87 -0.83 -7.43 5.04
CA MET A 87 -0.39 -7.93 3.73
C MET A 87 -1.45 -8.88 3.15
N LYS A 88 -1.85 -8.65 1.90
CA LYS A 88 -2.96 -9.34 1.26
C LYS A 88 -2.80 -9.34 -0.27
N HIS A 89 -3.54 -10.12 -1.02
CA HIS A 89 -4.30 -11.30 -0.60
C HIS A 89 -3.36 -12.46 -0.90
N TYR A 90 -2.78 -13.06 0.12
CA TYR A 90 -1.89 -14.18 -0.10
C TYR A 90 -2.62 -15.27 -0.91
N ALA A 91 -2.10 -15.77 -2.04
CA ALA A 91 -0.71 -15.65 -2.55
C ALA A 91 -0.50 -14.64 -3.70
#